data_AF-A0A7S3HVQ3-F1
#
_entry.id   AF-A0A7S3HVQ3-F1
#
_cell.length_a   1.000
_cell.length_b   1.000
_cell.length_c   1.000
_cell.angle_alpha   90.00
_cell.angle_beta   90.00
_cell.angle_gamma   90.00
#
_symmetry.space_group_name_H-M   'P 1'
#
loop_
_entity.id
_entity.type
_entity.pdbx_description
1 polymer ?
#
loop_
_entity_poly.entity_id
_entity_poly.type
_entity_poly.pdbx_seq_one_letter_code
_entity_poly.pdbx_strand_id
1 'polypeptide(L)'
;MEAEQQSAMLIRFRPDKNQDSKLLNDFQISNISEHIGMYRNMKWTLLYRLSDHGVSMNTFTNKLQGFETTLIIIQDSKRYKFGGFCTEEWVFNSGFYGTGENFVFTFGKGDKCEMWDASGDNSMYQ
;
A
#
# COMPACT_ATOMS: atom_id res chain seq x y z
N MET A 1 -3.86 -18.41 -30.32
CA MET A 1 -3.30 -17.32 -29.48
C MET A 1 -4.37 -16.84 -28.49
N GLU A 2 -4.96 -17.74 -27.73
CA GLU A 2 -6.02 -17.45 -26.75
C GLU A 2 -5.83 -18.31 -25.47
N ALA A 3 -4.58 -18.58 -25.12
CA ALA A 3 -4.24 -19.40 -23.93
C ALA A 3 -3.37 -18.65 -22.91
N GLU A 4 -3.20 -17.33 -23.08
CA GLU A 4 -2.55 -16.45 -22.10
C GLU A 4 -3.51 -15.29 -21.78
N GLN A 5 -4.43 -15.51 -20.84
CA GLN A 5 -5.02 -14.49 -19.93
C GLN A 5 -6.39 -14.93 -19.39
N GLN A 6 -6.41 -16.10 -18.75
CA GLN A 6 -7.25 -16.29 -17.57
C GLN A 6 -6.36 -16.91 -16.49
N SER A 7 -5.38 -16.14 -16.00
CA SER A 7 -4.88 -16.43 -14.66
C SER A 7 -6.08 -16.26 -13.73
N ALA A 8 -6.64 -17.36 -13.25
CA ALA A 8 -7.73 -17.33 -12.29
C ALA A 8 -7.33 -16.35 -11.16
N MET A 9 -8.26 -15.50 -10.72
CA MET A 9 -8.04 -14.60 -9.59
C MET A 9 -7.84 -15.42 -8.32
N LEU A 10 -6.61 -15.90 -8.11
CA LEU A 10 -6.22 -16.75 -6.99
C LEU A 10 -5.67 -15.88 -5.87
N ILE A 11 -6.20 -16.08 -4.66
CA ILE A 11 -5.64 -15.50 -3.45
C ILE A 11 -4.46 -16.39 -3.02
N ARG A 12 -3.23 -15.89 -3.22
CA ARG A 12 -1.97 -16.58 -2.87
C ARG A 12 -1.54 -16.32 -1.44
N PHE A 13 -1.73 -15.08 -0.99
CA PHE A 13 -1.35 -14.60 0.32
C PHE A 13 -2.51 -13.92 1.04
N ARG A 14 -2.60 -14.17 2.34
CA ARG A 14 -3.56 -13.54 3.25
C ARG A 14 -2.81 -13.10 4.51
N PRO A 15 -2.46 -11.81 4.64
CA PRO A 15 -1.81 -11.33 5.85
C PRO A 15 -2.77 -11.43 7.04
N ASP A 16 -2.23 -11.64 8.24
CA ASP A 16 -2.98 -11.44 9.48
C ASP A 16 -3.31 -9.94 9.60
N LYS A 17 -4.58 -9.61 9.77
CA LYS A 17 -5.08 -8.23 9.84
C LYS A 17 -5.88 -8.05 11.12
N ASN A 18 -5.70 -6.93 11.80
CA ASN A 18 -6.53 -6.60 12.97
C ASN A 18 -8.00 -6.31 12.61
N GLN A 19 -8.28 -5.99 11.34
CA GLN A 19 -9.62 -5.75 10.81
C GLN A 19 -9.62 -5.77 9.28
N ASP A 20 -10.81 -5.89 8.69
CA ASP A 20 -10.99 -5.86 7.24
C ASP A 20 -10.78 -4.46 6.65
N SER A 21 -10.35 -4.45 5.38
CA SER A 21 -10.25 -3.22 4.60
C SER A 21 -11.63 -2.79 4.12
N LYS A 22 -11.92 -1.48 4.22
CA LYS A 22 -13.10 -0.87 3.58
C LYS A 22 -12.84 -0.52 2.11
N LEU A 23 -11.60 -0.60 1.64
CA LEU A 23 -11.20 -0.18 0.30
C LEU A 23 -10.77 -1.35 -0.58
N LEU A 24 -9.98 -2.29 -0.07
CA LEU A 24 -9.44 -3.41 -0.86
C LEU A 24 -10.20 -4.70 -0.57
N ASN A 25 -10.41 -5.51 -1.61
CA ASN A 25 -10.87 -6.89 -1.46
C ASN A 25 -9.67 -7.83 -1.19
N ASP A 26 -9.96 -9.09 -0.87
CA ASP A 26 -8.93 -10.10 -0.58
C ASP A 26 -7.95 -10.33 -1.73
N PHE A 27 -8.42 -10.25 -2.98
CA PHE A 27 -7.57 -10.47 -4.15
C PHE A 27 -6.57 -9.33 -4.32
N GLN A 28 -7.03 -8.08 -4.20
CA GLN A 28 -6.18 -6.89 -4.19
C GLN A 28 -5.15 -6.93 -3.05
N ILE A 29 -5.55 -7.34 -1.85
CA ILE A 29 -4.63 -7.55 -0.72
C ILE A 29 -3.59 -8.63 -1.05
N SER A 30 -4.01 -9.71 -1.69
CA SER A 30 -3.12 -10.80 -2.08
C SER A 30 -2.05 -10.35 -3.07
N ASN A 31 -2.46 -9.58 -4.09
CA ASN A 31 -1.55 -9.04 -5.11
C ASN A 31 -0.48 -8.14 -4.48
N ILE A 32 -0.87 -7.24 -3.55
CA ILE A 32 0.08 -6.41 -2.81
C ILE A 32 1.01 -7.27 -1.94
N SER A 33 0.44 -8.21 -1.19
CA SER A 33 1.20 -9.06 -0.27
C SER A 33 2.23 -9.94 -1.00
N GLU A 34 1.95 -10.32 -2.25
CA GLU A 34 2.92 -11.02 -3.10
C GLU A 34 4.16 -10.17 -3.39
N HIS A 35 3.98 -8.88 -3.66
CA HIS A 35 5.07 -7.96 -4.03
C HIS A 35 5.89 -7.44 -2.85
N ILE A 36 5.29 -7.33 -1.66
CA ILE A 36 5.91 -6.78 -0.43
C ILE A 36 7.14 -7.58 0.08
N GLY A 37 7.49 -8.71 -0.54
CA GLY A 37 8.77 -9.39 -0.30
C GLY A 37 8.94 -9.88 1.15
N MET A 38 10.02 -9.45 1.82
CA MET A 38 10.35 -9.91 3.18
C MET A 38 9.35 -9.48 4.25
N TYR A 39 8.61 -8.39 4.03
CA TYR A 39 7.61 -7.89 4.98
C TYR A 39 6.26 -8.61 4.89
N ARG A 40 6.11 -9.59 3.98
CA ARG A 40 4.85 -10.29 3.71
C ARG A 40 4.21 -10.95 4.94
N ASN A 41 5.02 -11.38 5.91
CA ASN A 41 4.55 -12.06 7.12
C ASN A 41 4.25 -11.10 8.28
N MET A 42 4.40 -9.79 8.09
CA MET A 42 4.04 -8.81 9.12
C MET A 42 2.53 -8.77 9.31
N LYS A 43 2.10 -8.56 10.55
CA LYS A 43 0.69 -8.30 10.88
C LYS A 43 0.31 -6.91 10.38
N TRP A 44 -0.77 -6.82 9.61
CA TRP A 44 -1.31 -5.55 9.16
C TRP A 44 -2.24 -4.98 10.23
N THR A 45 -1.94 -3.76 10.65
CA THR A 45 -2.74 -3.04 11.63
C THR A 45 -3.27 -1.77 10.99
N LEU A 46 -4.58 -1.53 11.04
CA LEU A 46 -5.09 -0.23 10.62
C LEU A 46 -4.61 0.87 11.58
N LEU A 47 -3.68 1.69 11.11
CA LEU A 47 -3.18 2.85 11.86
C LEU A 47 -4.12 4.05 11.74
N TYR A 48 -4.56 4.34 10.52
CA TYR A 48 -5.35 5.52 10.19
C TYR A 48 -6.34 5.27 9.05
N ARG A 49 -7.46 5.99 9.09
CA ARG A 49 -8.55 5.93 8.10
C ARG A 49 -9.39 7.20 8.21
N LEU A 50 -9.58 7.90 7.10
CA LEU A 50 -10.31 9.18 7.06
C LEU A 50 -11.72 9.09 7.66
N SER A 51 -12.46 8.02 7.39
CA SER A 51 -13.83 7.83 7.90
C SER A 51 -13.93 7.68 9.41
N ASP A 52 -12.83 7.29 10.07
CA ASP A 52 -12.81 6.99 11.50
C ASP A 52 -12.06 8.06 12.29
N HIS A 53 -11.09 8.72 11.67
CA HIS A 53 -10.13 9.61 12.34
C HIS A 53 -10.16 11.06 11.84
N GLY A 54 -10.94 11.38 10.80
CA GLY A 54 -11.06 12.72 10.24
C GLY A 54 -9.87 13.13 9.36
N VAL A 55 -9.96 14.29 8.71
CA VAL A 55 -9.05 14.76 7.63
C VAL A 55 -7.76 15.45 8.13
N SER A 56 -7.54 15.51 9.44
CA SER A 56 -6.43 16.27 10.04
C SER A 56 -5.08 15.60 9.77
N MET A 57 -4.15 16.35 9.16
CA MET A 57 -2.78 15.89 8.95
C MET A 57 -2.09 15.57 10.28
N ASN A 58 -2.26 16.40 11.31
CA ASN A 58 -1.70 16.14 12.64
C ASN A 58 -2.23 14.82 13.24
N THR A 59 -3.48 14.45 12.95
CA THR A 59 -4.03 13.17 13.40
C THR A 59 -3.43 12.00 12.63
N PHE A 60 -3.18 12.17 11.34
CA PHE A 60 -2.46 11.20 10.52
C PHE A 60 -1.03 11.02 11.05
N THR A 61 -0.25 12.10 11.18
CA THR A 61 1.15 12.07 11.62
C THR A 61 1.29 11.38 12.98
N ASN A 62 0.47 11.77 13.96
CA ASN A 62 0.54 11.22 15.32
C ASN A 62 0.16 9.74 15.39
N LYS A 63 -0.63 9.23 14.43
CA LYS A 63 -1.02 7.81 14.39
C LYS A 63 0.01 6.92 13.69
N LEU A 64 0.84 7.50 12.83
CA LEU A 64 1.89 6.79 12.12
C LEU A 64 3.23 6.83 12.87
N GLN A 65 3.36 7.65 13.90
CA GLN A 65 4.56 7.73 14.72
C GLN A 65 4.95 6.35 15.30
N GLY A 66 6.22 5.99 15.15
CA GLY A 66 6.80 4.71 15.56
C GLY A 66 6.51 3.54 14.61
N PHE A 67 5.87 3.77 13.45
CA PHE A 67 5.64 2.74 12.44
C PHE A 67 6.52 2.99 11.20
N GLU A 68 7.51 2.13 11.00
CA GLU A 68 8.45 2.22 9.88
C GLU A 68 7.86 1.66 8.58
N THR A 69 7.27 0.46 8.63
CA THR A 69 6.69 -0.18 7.46
C THR A 69 5.21 0.15 7.34
N THR A 70 4.85 0.93 6.32
CA THR A 70 3.46 1.40 6.13
C THR A 70 2.96 1.15 4.70
N LEU A 71 1.67 0.82 4.59
CA LEU A 71 0.96 0.70 3.32
C LEU A 71 -0.16 1.75 3.28
N ILE A 72 -0.04 2.70 2.36
CA ILE A 72 -1.06 3.72 2.12
C ILE A 72 -1.98 3.26 1.00
N ILE A 73 -3.28 3.37 1.22
CA ILE A 73 -4.31 3.03 0.24
C ILE A 73 -5.25 4.22 0.11
N ILE A 74 -5.37 4.72 -1.11
CA ILE A 74 -6.22 5.85 -1.47
C ILE A 74 -7.29 5.36 -2.45
N GLN A 75 -8.53 5.77 -2.23
CA GLN A 75 -9.59 5.65 -3.21
C GLN A 75 -10.09 7.06 -3.56
N ASP A 76 -10.03 7.42 -4.84
CA ASP A 76 -10.55 8.71 -5.31
C ASP A 76 -12.09 8.69 -5.50
N SER A 77 -12.65 9.86 -5.81
CA SER A 77 -14.08 10.02 -6.08
C SER A 77 -14.57 9.28 -7.33
N LYS A 78 -13.66 8.93 -8.25
CA LYS A 78 -13.93 8.15 -9.47
C LYS A 78 -13.72 6.64 -9.27
N ARG A 79 -13.54 6.20 -8.01
CA ARG A 79 -13.33 4.81 -7.58
C ARG A 79 -11.99 4.20 -7.99
N TYR A 80 -11.02 5.01 -8.44
CA TYR A 80 -9.66 4.52 -8.64
C TYR A 80 -9.01 4.21 -7.30
N LYS A 81 -8.34 3.07 -7.20
CA LYS A 81 -7.56 2.69 -6.01
C LYS A 81 -6.08 2.66 -6.34
N PHE A 82 -5.28 3.35 -5.55
CA PHE A 82 -3.83 3.45 -5.70
C PHE A 82 -3.18 3.73 -4.36
N GLY A 83 -1.86 3.69 -4.30
CA GLY A 83 -1.15 3.88 -3.05
C GLY A 83 0.34 3.69 -3.17
N GLY A 84 0.99 3.56 -2.02
CA GLY A 84 2.41 3.31 -1.90
C GLY A 84 2.73 2.48 -0.67
N PHE A 85 3.83 1.75 -0.77
CA PHE A 85 4.45 1.03 0.33
C PHE A 85 5.73 1.76 0.72
N CYS A 86 5.88 2.00 2.01
CA CYS A 86 6.98 2.76 2.59
C CYS A 86 7.67 1.90 3.65
N THR A 87 9.01 1.92 3.67
CA THR A 87 9.81 1.13 4.62
C THR A 87 10.51 1.96 5.70
N GLU A 88 10.17 3.24 5.82
CA GLU A 88 10.69 4.13 6.87
C GLU A 88 9.57 4.92 7.55
N GLU A 89 9.82 5.30 8.80
CA GLU A 89 8.88 6.10 9.59
C GLU A 89 8.60 7.45 8.91
N TRP A 90 7.36 7.90 8.99
CA TRP A 90 6.95 9.18 8.42
C TRP A 90 7.58 10.35 9.19
N VAL A 91 8.58 10.98 8.57
CA VAL A 91 9.19 12.21 9.06
C VAL A 91 8.59 13.41 8.34
N PHE A 92 7.99 14.31 9.12
CA PHE A 92 7.40 15.54 8.61
C PHE A 92 8.41 16.69 8.72
N ASN A 93 9.49 16.60 7.93
CA ASN A 93 10.53 17.63 7.81
C ASN A 93 10.64 18.11 6.35
N SER A 94 11.56 19.06 6.08
CA SER A 94 11.86 19.48 4.72
C SER A 94 12.92 18.56 4.10
N GLY A 95 12.52 17.68 3.18
CA GLY A 95 13.43 16.82 2.42
C GLY A 95 12.75 15.53 1.97
N PHE A 96 13.39 14.83 1.03
CA PHE A 96 12.99 13.47 0.67
C PHE A 96 13.77 12.46 1.51
N TYR A 97 13.15 11.32 1.79
CA TYR A 97 13.73 10.20 2.52
C TYR A 97 13.17 8.88 1.98
N GLY A 98 13.30 7.78 2.72
CA GLY A 98 12.85 6.47 2.29
C GLY A 98 13.99 5.62 1.71
N THR A 99 13.64 4.39 1.35
CA THR A 99 14.57 3.43 0.75
C THR A 99 14.15 3.06 -0.67
N GLY A 100 15.05 2.40 -1.40
CA GLY A 100 14.74 1.82 -2.71
C GLY A 100 13.76 0.64 -2.66
N GLU A 101 13.33 0.20 -1.47
CA GLU A 101 12.27 -0.80 -1.30
C GLU A 101 10.86 -0.20 -1.34
N ASN A 102 10.76 1.14 -1.36
CA ASN A 102 9.50 1.83 -1.58
C ASN A 102 9.00 1.58 -3.01
N PHE A 103 7.70 1.40 -3.15
CA PHE A 103 7.05 1.28 -4.45
C PHE A 103 5.67 1.92 -4.44
N VAL A 104 5.19 2.29 -5.62
CA VAL A 104 3.82 2.77 -5.83
C VAL A 104 3.02 1.76 -6.61
N PHE A 105 1.70 1.76 -6.42
CA PHE A 105 0.82 0.83 -7.13
C PHE A 105 -0.52 1.47 -7.49
N THR A 106 -1.19 0.89 -8.47
CA THR A 106 -2.58 1.19 -8.83
C THR A 106 -3.33 -0.08 -9.20
N PHE A 107 -4.62 -0.11 -8.86
CA PHE A 107 -5.57 -1.10 -9.37
C PHE A 107 -6.44 -0.53 -10.49
N GLY A 108 -6.28 0.75 -10.83
CA GLY A 108 -7.26 1.43 -11.65
C GLY A 108 -8.65 1.33 -11.04
N LYS A 109 -9.62 0.88 -11.84
CA LYS A 109 -10.99 0.54 -11.39
C LYS A 109 -11.22 -0.97 -11.21
N GLY A 110 -10.19 -1.80 -11.39
CA GLY A 110 -10.30 -3.26 -11.39
C GLY A 110 -9.51 -3.92 -10.28
N ASP A 111 -9.08 -5.14 -10.54
CA ASP A 111 -8.37 -6.01 -9.59
C ASP A 111 -6.91 -6.28 -9.99
N LYS A 112 -6.55 -6.00 -11.25
CA LYS A 112 -5.18 -6.08 -11.74
C LYS A 112 -4.34 -5.01 -11.03
N CYS A 113 -3.29 -5.43 -10.34
CA CYS A 113 -2.34 -4.51 -9.73
C CYS A 113 -1.22 -4.20 -10.73
N GLU A 114 -0.95 -2.93 -10.93
CA GLU A 114 0.26 -2.43 -11.60
C GLU A 114 1.10 -1.74 -10.53
N MET A 115 2.39 -2.07 -10.49
CA MET A 115 3.32 -1.60 -9.46
C MET A 115 4.60 -1.09 -10.11
N TRP A 116 5.20 -0.09 -9.47
CA TRP A 116 6.45 0.52 -9.90
C TRP A 116 7.37 0.66 -8.71
N ASP A 117 8.45 -0.12 -8.73
CA ASP A 117 9.56 -0.01 -7.79
C ASP A 117 10.43 1.22 -8.10
N ALA A 118 11.27 1.60 -7.16
CA ALA A 118 12.31 2.59 -7.39
C ALA A 118 13.16 2.27 -8.63
N SER A 119 13.34 3.25 -9.53
CA SER A 119 14.20 3.09 -10.71
C SER A 119 15.70 3.13 -10.38
N GLY A 120 16.07 3.70 -9.23
CA GLY A 120 17.45 3.97 -8.84
C GLY A 120 18.04 5.25 -9.42
N ASP A 121 17.24 6.07 -10.13
CA ASP A 121 17.72 7.32 -10.73
C ASP A 121 18.04 8.42 -9.69
N ASN A 122 17.39 8.33 -8.52
CA ASN A 122 17.61 9.23 -7.39
C ASN A 122 17.19 8.55 -6.07
N SER A 123 17.47 9.22 -4.96
CA SER A 123 17.11 8.78 -3.60
C SER A 123 15.91 9.55 -3.03
N MET A 124 14.92 9.87 -3.86
CA MET A 124 13.71 10.61 -3.47
C MET A 124 12.51 9.66 -3.43
N TYR A 125 12.36 8.92 -2.32
CA TYR A 125 11.39 7.81 -2.24
C TYR A 125 10.12 8.14 -1.44
N GLN A 126 10.17 9.12 -0.54
CA GLN A 126 9.08 9.60 0.32
C GLN A 126 9.20 11.10 0.58
#